data_AF-A0A1G1K329-F1
#
_entry.id   AF-A0A1G1K329-F1
#
_cell.length_a   1.000
_cell.length_b   1.000
_cell.length_c   1.000
_cell.angle_alpha   90.00
_cell.angle_beta   90.00
_cell.angle_gamma   90.00
#
_symmetry.space_group_name_H-M   'P 1'
#
loop_
_entity.id
_entity.type
_entity.pdbx_description
1 polymer ?
#
loop_
_entity_poly.entity_id
_entity_poly.type
_entity_poly.pdbx_seq_one_letter_code
_entity_poly.pdbx_strand_id
1 'polypeptide(L)' 'MGKISKPLSKQFKDQLLKLRQEEEVDLYVLGLHYQNDGDLNYFPIEDRRRIKAILHVLVHDTKRHAELLKRIAEYNEK' A
#
# COMPACT_ATOMS: atom_id res chain seq x y z
N MET A 1 -28.22 -17.43 -13.51
CA MET A 1 -27.92 -17.79 -12.11
C MET A 1 -27.12 -16.66 -11.48
N GLY A 2 -27.79 -15.72 -10.82
CA GLY A 2 -27.13 -14.57 -10.20
C GLY A 2 -26.39 -15.00 -8.94
N LYS A 3 -25.08 -14.80 -8.89
CA LYS A 3 -24.33 -14.92 -7.65
C LYS A 3 -24.74 -13.74 -6.77
N ILE A 4 -25.64 -13.99 -5.82
CA ILE A 4 -25.90 -13.06 -4.72
C ILE A 4 -24.64 -13.13 -3.85
N SER A 5 -23.66 -12.27 -4.11
CA SER A 5 -22.55 -12.09 -3.18
C SER A 5 -23.16 -11.56 -1.89
N LYS A 6 -23.09 -12.35 -0.82
CA LYS A 6 -23.53 -11.88 0.49
C LYS A 6 -22.72 -10.63 0.84
N PRO A 7 -23.36 -9.56 1.35
CA PRO A 7 -22.64 -8.38 1.78
C PRO A 7 -21.62 -8.76 2.86
N LEU A 8 -20.45 -8.13 2.82
CA LEU A 8 -19.40 -8.34 3.82
C LEU A 8 -19.94 -8.08 5.23
N SER A 9 -19.46 -8.87 6.20
CA SER A 9 -19.74 -8.61 7.60
C SER A 9 -19.18 -7.25 8.02
N LYS A 10 -19.83 -6.60 8.99
CA LYS A 10 -19.35 -5.32 9.55
C LYS A 10 -17.88 -5.40 9.99
N GLN A 11 -17.53 -6.49 10.70
CA GLN A 11 -16.16 -6.74 11.15
C GLN A 11 -15.15 -6.76 9.99
N PHE A 12 -15.50 -7.38 8.86
CA PHE A 12 -14.60 -7.43 7.72
C PHE A 12 -14.50 -6.08 7.01
N LYS A 13 -15.60 -5.29 6.96
CA LYS A 13 -15.56 -3.91 6.45
C LYS A 13 -14.67 -3.01 7.31
N ASP A 14 -14.78 -3.12 8.63
CA ASP A 14 -13.93 -2.37 9.58
C ASP A 14 -12.46 -2.77 9.40
N GLN A 15 -12.18 -4.06 9.17
CA GLN A 15 -10.83 -4.54 8.88
C GLN A 15 -10.28 -4.00 7.54
N LEU A 16 -11.08 -3.96 6.48
CA LEU A 16 -10.68 -3.37 5.20
C LEU A 16 -10.35 -1.88 5.34
N LEU A 17 -11.15 -1.13 6.11
CA LEU A 17 -10.88 0.29 6.37
C LEU A 17 -9.55 0.46 7.10
N LYS A 18 -9.30 -0.36 8.13
CA LYS A 18 -8.04 -0.33 8.87
C LYS A 18 -6.83 -0.64 7.96
N LEU A 19 -6.91 -1.71 7.16
CA LEU A 19 -5.85 -2.08 6.22
C LEU A 19 -5.58 -0.95 5.21
N ARG A 20 -6.62 -0.26 4.74
CA ARG A 20 -6.45 0.87 3.81
C ARG A 20 -5.71 2.02 4.48
N GLN A 21 -6.05 2.34 5.72
CA GLN A 21 -5.36 3.38 6.50
C GLN A 21 -3.89 3.02 6.76
N GLU A 22 -3.61 1.73 7.03
CA GLU A 22 -2.24 1.23 7.18
C GLU A 22 -1.44 1.44 5.89
N GLU A 23 -1.97 1.05 4.73
CA GLU A 23 -1.30 1.26 3.43
C GLU A 23 -1.11 2.77 3.11
N GLU A 24 -2.03 3.65 3.51
CA GLU A 24 -1.87 5.11 3.37
C GLU A 24 -0.71 5.66 4.21
N VAL A 25 -0.54 5.17 5.45
CA VAL A 25 0.58 5.52 6.32
C VAL A 25 1.90 4.96 5.77
N ASP A 26 1.89 3.71 5.30
CA ASP A 26 3.05 3.07 4.70
C ASP A 26 3.52 3.85 3.47
N LEU A 27 2.60 4.29 2.60
CA LEU A 27 2.93 5.14 1.46
C LEU A 27 3.55 6.47 1.85
N TYR A 28 3.05 7.08 2.93
CA TYR A 28 3.62 8.32 3.44
C TYR A 28 5.07 8.10 3.90
N VAL A 29 5.32 7.10 4.75
CA VAL A 29 6.65 6.80 5.29
C VAL A 29 7.62 6.38 4.18
N LEU A 30 7.21 5.46 3.30
CA LEU A 30 8.01 5.07 2.15
C LEU A 30 8.30 6.25 1.22
N GLY A 31 7.32 7.15 1.04
CA GLY A 31 7.48 8.37 0.25
C GLY A 31 8.57 9.29 0.78
N LEU A 32 8.64 9.50 2.10
CA LEU A 32 9.68 10.31 2.74
C LEU A 32 11.08 9.78 2.41
N HIS A 33 11.31 8.48 2.58
CA HIS A 33 12.61 7.85 2.31
C HIS A 33 12.90 7.70 0.81
N TYR A 34 11.87 7.47 0.00
CA TYR A 34 12.02 7.36 -1.44
C TYR A 34 12.38 8.70 -2.09
N GLN A 35 11.91 9.82 -1.56
CA GLN A 35 12.21 11.16 -2.08
C GLN A 35 13.48 11.77 -1.49
N ASN A 36 13.91 11.32 -0.31
CA ASN A 36 15.11 11.84 0.34
C ASN A 36 16.36 11.03 -0.03
N ASP A 37 17.15 11.52 -0.99
CA ASP A 37 18.44 10.91 -1.32
C ASP A 37 19.48 11.04 -0.19
N GLY A 38 19.26 11.98 0.73
CA GLY A 38 20.09 12.17 1.92
C GLY A 38 20.11 10.98 2.85
N ASP A 39 18.99 10.24 2.93
CA ASP A 39 18.84 9.04 3.78
C ASP A 39 19.74 7.88 3.36
N LEU A 40 20.41 7.96 2.21
CA LEU A 40 21.29 6.90 1.71
C LEU A 40 22.77 7.32 1.68
N ASN A 41 23.09 8.53 2.16
CA ASN A 41 24.44 9.07 2.05
C ASN A 41 25.49 8.30 2.87
N TYR A 42 25.08 7.55 3.88
CA TYR A 42 25.97 6.70 4.68
C TYR A 42 26.25 5.33 4.04
N PHE A 43 25.58 4.99 2.93
CA PHE A 43 25.83 3.75 2.19
C PHE A 43 26.78 3.94 0.99
N PRO A 44 27.53 2.90 0.59
CA PRO A 44 28.21 2.84 -0.70
C PRO A 44 27.25 3.00 -1.88
N ILE A 45 27.71 3.57 -2.99
CA ILE A 45 26.88 3.88 -4.18
C ILE A 45 26.11 2.66 -4.72
N GLU A 46 26.74 1.48 -4.74
CA GLU A 46 26.08 0.26 -5.21
C GLU A 46 24.87 -0.12 -4.34
N ASP A 47 25.01 0.02 -3.02
CA ASP A 47 23.94 -0.24 -2.07
C ASP A 47 22.84 0.81 -2.16
N ARG A 48 23.17 2.09 -2.42
CA ARG A 48 22.16 3.13 -2.65
C ARG A 48 21.22 2.77 -3.80
N ARG A 49 21.77 2.28 -4.92
CA ARG A 49 20.98 1.86 -6.09
C ARG A 49 20.07 0.69 -5.75
N ARG A 50 20.59 -0.32 -5.02
CA ARG A 50 19.80 -1.48 -4.58
C ARG A 50 18.68 -1.08 -3.62
N ILE A 51 18.98 -0.25 -2.63
CA ILE A 51 18.01 0.25 -1.66
C ILE A 51 16.93 1.08 -2.36
N LYS A 52 17.30 1.98 -3.28
CA LYS A 52 16.31 2.71 -4.09
C LYS A 52 15.43 1.80 -4.93
N ALA A 53 15.99 0.75 -5.52
CA ALA A 53 15.19 -0.23 -6.27
C ALA A 53 14.20 -0.96 -5.36
N ILE A 54 14.61 -1.33 -4.14
CA ILE A 54 13.72 -1.94 -3.14
C ILE A 54 12.61 -0.96 -2.74
N LEU A 55 12.96 0.28 -2.38
CA LEU A 55 11.98 1.32 -2.04
C LEU A 55 11.00 1.58 -3.19
N HIS A 56 11.48 1.58 -4.44
CA HIS A 56 10.64 1.72 -5.62
C HIS A 56 9.58 0.61 -5.71
N VAL A 57 10.01 -0.65 -5.56
CA VAL A 57 9.11 -1.81 -5.58
C VAL A 57 8.09 -1.72 -4.45
N LEU A 58 8.54 -1.42 -3.23
CA LEU A 58 7.65 -1.27 -2.07
C LEU A 58 6.60 -0.18 -2.30
N VAL A 59 7.00 1.02 -2.73
CA VAL A 59 6.05 2.11 -3.03
C VAL A 59 5.03 1.68 -4.08
N HIS A 60 5.45 0.97 -5.12
CA HIS A 60 4.54 0.53 -6.18
C HIS A 60 3.56 -0.54 -5.68
N ASP A 61 4.03 -1.52 -4.92
CA ASP A 61 3.19 -2.60 -4.39
C ASP A 61 2.20 -2.07 -3.34
N THR A 62 2.64 -1.21 -2.42
CA THR A 62 1.77 -0.55 -1.43
C THR A 62 0.68 0.28 -2.13
N LYS A 63 1.00 1.01 -3.22
CA LYS A 63 -0.02 1.71 -4.03
C LYS A 63 -1.04 0.74 -4.62
N ARG A 64 -0.57 -0.39 -5.14
CA ARG A 64 -1.44 -1.43 -5.72
C ARG A 64 -2.35 -2.05 -4.66
N HIS A 65 -1.84 -2.31 -3.47
CA HIS A 65 -2.62 -2.84 -2.35
C HIS A 65 -3.72 -1.87 -1.91
N ALA A 66 -3.38 -0.59 -1.71
CA ALA A 66 -4.35 0.44 -1.37
C ALA A 66 -5.50 0.53 -2.39
N GLU A 67 -5.18 0.48 -3.69
CA GLU A 67 -6.16 0.49 -4.77
C GLU A 67 -7.02 -0.79 -4.79
N LEU A 68 -6.44 -1.97 -4.51
CA LEU A 68 -7.20 -3.21 -4.39
C LEU A 68 -8.18 -3.16 -3.21
N LEU A 69 -7.74 -2.69 -2.04
CA LEU A 69 -8.59 -2.53 -0.86
C LEU A 69 -9.75 -1.58 -1.14
N LYS A 70 -9.49 -0.47 -1.83
CA LYS A 70 -10.52 0.48 -2.28
C LYS A 70 -11.55 -0.20 -3.18
N ARG A 71 -11.12 -0.93 -4.21
CA ARG A 71 -12.02 -1.65 -5.13
C ARG A 71 -12.87 -2.70 -4.43
N ILE A 72 -12.29 -3.41 -3.46
CA ILE A 72 -13.02 -4.41 -2.65
C ILE A 72 -14.11 -3.71 -1.83
N ALA A 73 -13.81 -2.57 -1.21
CA ALA A 73 -14.80 -1.79 -0.47
C ALA A 73 -15.95 -1.32 -1.39
N GLU A 74 -15.61 -0.70 -2.52
CA GLU A 74 -16.59 -0.20 -3.50
C GLU A 74 -17.48 -1.30 -4.10
N TYR A 75 -16.92 -2.50 -4.33
CA TYR A 75 -17.70 -3.64 -4.83
C TYR A 75 -18.75 -4.14 -3.82
N ASN A 76 -18.50 -3.98 -2.52
CA ASN A 76 -19.38 -4.47 -1.45
C ASN A 76 -20.36 -3.43 -0.91
N GLU A 77 -20.32 -2.22 -1.45
CA GLU A 77 -21.31 -1.16 -1.24
C GLU A 77 -22.35 -1.09 -2.38
N LYS A 78 -22.14 -1.84 -3.47
CA LYS A 78 -23.08 -2.03 -4.58
C LYS A 78 -24.02 -3.21 -4.33
#